data_AF-A0A7J6QCI1-F1
#
_entry.id   AF-A0A7J6QCI1-F1
#
_cell.length_a   1.000
_cell.length_b   1.000
_cell.length_c   1.000
_cell.angle_alpha   90.00
_cell.angle_beta   90.00
_cell.angle_gamma   90.00
#
_symmetry.space_group_name_H-M   'P 1'
#
loop_
_entity.id
_entity.type
_entity.pdbx_description
1 polymer ?
#
loop_
_entity_poly.entity_id
_entity_poly.type
_entity_poly.pdbx_seq_one_letter_code
_entity_poly.pdbx_strand_id
1 'polypeptide(L)'
;MEIIPVQHLVKEAMPTDTVPYSPPVNPEEFVRLAVGLLTVGLAFTCWLMMYNVTRTKFERSLTKELIVAALASVTLGTGAFFAMLAADLYV
;
A
#
# COMPACT_ATOMS: atom_id res chain seq x y z
N MET A 1 22.86 -48.11 -5.69
CA MET A 1 23.22 -46.90 -4.95
C MET A 1 22.28 -45.81 -5.43
N GLU A 2 21.07 -45.80 -4.88
CA GLU A 2 19.95 -44.98 -5.34
C GLU A 2 19.98 -43.66 -4.56
N ILE A 3 20.14 -42.54 -5.27
CA ILE A 3 20.29 -41.22 -4.66
C ILE A 3 18.88 -40.77 -4.25
N ILE A 4 18.56 -40.97 -2.97
CA ILE A 4 17.32 -40.50 -2.35
C ILE A 4 17.34 -38.96 -2.34
N PRO A 5 16.36 -38.26 -2.98
CA PRO A 5 16.33 -36.80 -2.95
C PRO A 5 16.19 -36.27 -1.52
N VAL A 6 17.00 -35.28 -1.11
CA VAL A 6 16.99 -34.73 0.27
C VAL A 6 15.65 -34.04 0.66
N GLN A 7 14.78 -33.83 -0.33
CA GLN A 7 13.50 -33.11 -0.23
C GLN A 7 12.51 -33.74 0.77
N HIS A 8 12.58 -35.07 0.97
CA HIS A 8 11.67 -35.80 1.87
C HIS A 8 12.09 -35.68 3.34
N LEU A 9 13.39 -35.54 3.61
CA LEU A 9 13.94 -35.47 4.97
C LEU A 9 13.64 -34.12 5.62
N VAL A 10 13.54 -33.06 4.80
CA VAL A 10 13.16 -31.71 5.25
C VAL A 10 11.68 -31.64 5.65
N LYS A 11 10.80 -32.41 4.98
CA LYS A 11 9.39 -32.49 5.35
C LYS A 11 9.15 -33.25 6.66
N GLU A 12 10.01 -34.22 6.97
CA GLU A 12 9.94 -35.04 8.19
C GLU A 12 10.55 -34.33 9.42
N ALA A 13 11.50 -33.41 9.21
CA ALA A 13 12.13 -32.64 10.29
C ALA A 13 11.40 -31.33 10.63
N MET A 14 10.43 -30.92 9.82
CA MET A 14 9.58 -29.77 10.07
C MET A 14 8.41 -30.20 10.96
N PRO A 15 8.20 -29.59 12.14
CA PRO A 15 7.07 -29.93 12.99
C PRO A 15 5.76 -29.76 12.21
N THR A 16 5.00 -30.85 12.06
CA THR A 16 3.75 -30.95 11.27
C THR A 16 2.63 -29.99 11.75
N ASP A 17 2.84 -29.27 12.85
CA ASP A 17 1.99 -28.20 13.37
C ASP A 17 2.34 -26.79 12.85
N THR A 18 3.29 -26.64 11.92
CA THR A 18 3.58 -25.33 11.32
C THR A 18 2.73 -25.09 10.09
N VAL A 19 1.80 -24.14 10.20
CA VAL A 19 1.05 -23.60 9.06
C VAL A 19 2.02 -22.82 8.15
N PRO A 20 2.10 -23.13 6.84
CA PRO A 20 2.94 -22.36 5.93
C PRO A 20 2.46 -20.91 5.85
N TYR A 21 3.39 -19.96 5.99
CA TYR A 21 3.10 -18.53 5.90
C TYR A 21 2.72 -18.17 4.46
N SER A 22 1.46 -17.81 4.26
CA SER A 22 1.01 -17.15 3.04
C SER A 22 0.94 -15.64 3.32
N PRO A 23 1.59 -14.79 2.51
CA PRO A 23 1.46 -13.34 2.66
C PRO A 23 -0.01 -12.93 2.48
N PRO A 24 -0.49 -11.93 3.24
CA PRO A 24 -1.89 -11.50 3.19
C PRO A 24 -2.29 -10.82 1.87
N VAL A 25 -1.31 -10.38 1.08
CA VAL A 25 -1.52 -9.73 -0.22
C VAL A 25 -0.58 -10.38 -1.24
N ASN A 26 -1.14 -10.76 -2.38
CA ASN A 26 -0.38 -11.34 -3.48
C ASN A 26 0.53 -10.27 -4.12
N PRO A 27 1.80 -10.60 -4.43
CA PRO A 27 2.74 -9.64 -5.00
C PRO A 27 2.29 -8.99 -6.31
N GLU A 28 1.52 -9.73 -7.11
CA GLU A 28 0.98 -9.25 -8.40
C GLU A 28 0.00 -8.08 -8.24
N GLU A 29 -0.67 -7.96 -7.08
CA GLU A 29 -1.64 -6.91 -6.83
C GLU A 29 -1.01 -5.62 -6.26
N PHE A 30 0.28 -5.62 -5.89
CA PHE A 30 0.93 -4.45 -5.30
C PHE A 30 0.89 -3.24 -6.23
N VAL A 31 1.20 -3.44 -7.51
CA VAL A 31 1.19 -2.36 -8.52
C VAL A 31 -0.23 -1.81 -8.70
N ARG A 32 -1.23 -2.70 -8.79
CA ARG A 32 -2.63 -2.32 -9.00
C ARG A 32 -3.17 -1.51 -7.82
N LEU A 33 -2.87 -1.92 -6.60
CA LEU A 33 -3.24 -1.19 -5.38
C LEU A 33 -2.50 0.15 -5.27
N ALA A 34 -1.19 0.19 -5.56
CA ALA A 34 -0.39 1.40 -5.54
C ALA A 34 -0.95 2.46 -6.51
N VAL A 35 -1.18 2.08 -7.77
CA VAL A 35 -1.72 3.00 -8.78
C VAL A 35 -3.11 3.49 -8.39
N GLY A 36 -3.98 2.61 -7.89
CA GLY A 36 -5.31 3.00 -7.43
C GLY A 36 -5.28 4.02 -6.28
N LEU A 37 -4.52 3.74 -5.22
CA LEU A 37 -4.37 4.62 -4.06
C LEU A 37 -3.71 5.95 -4.43
N LEU A 38 -2.65 5.93 -5.23
CA LEU A 38 -1.96 7.15 -5.67
C LEU A 38 -2.87 8.02 -6.54
N THR A 39 -3.63 7.43 -7.46
CA THR A 39 -4.54 8.20 -8.33
C THR A 39 -5.61 8.92 -7.51
N VAL A 40 -6.24 8.23 -6.56
CA VAL A 40 -7.24 8.82 -5.66
C VAL A 40 -6.63 9.86 -4.72
N GLY A 41 -5.44 9.59 -4.16
CA GLY A 41 -4.72 10.53 -3.30
C GLY A 41 -4.31 11.82 -4.02
N LEU A 42 -3.84 11.71 -5.27
CA LEU A 42 -3.53 12.86 -6.12
C LEU A 42 -4.79 13.64 -6.50
N ALA A 43 -5.91 12.97 -6.75
CA ALA A 43 -7.19 13.63 -7.01
C ALA A 43 -7.65 14.48 -5.81
N PHE A 44 -7.53 13.97 -4.57
CA PHE A 44 -7.83 14.76 -3.37
C PHE A 44 -6.89 15.95 -3.19
N THR A 45 -5.60 15.77 -3.49
CA THR A 45 -4.62 16.87 -3.44
C THR A 45 -4.95 17.95 -4.46
N CYS A 46 -5.32 17.56 -5.69
CA CYS A 46 -5.77 18.48 -6.73
C CYS A 46 -7.02 19.24 -6.30
N TRP A 47 -7.99 18.54 -5.70
CA TRP A 47 -9.21 19.16 -5.17
C TRP A 47 -8.92 20.20 -4.09
N LEU A 48 -8.00 19.91 -3.17
CA LEU A 48 -7.55 20.85 -2.14
C LEU A 48 -6.93 22.10 -2.79
N MET A 49 -6.04 21.90 -3.76
CA MET A 49 -5.40 23.00 -4.49
C MET A 49 -6.44 23.87 -5.20
N MET A 50 -7.40 23.26 -5.90
CA MET A 50 -8.51 23.98 -6.53
C MET A 50 -9.37 24.74 -5.52
N TYR A 51 -9.69 24.12 -4.38
CA TYR A 51 -10.45 24.77 -3.30
C TYR A 51 -9.71 26.01 -2.77
N ASN A 52 -8.39 25.91 -2.57
CA ASN A 52 -7.55 26.99 -2.06
C ASN A 52 -7.35 28.13 -3.07
N VAL A 53 -7.30 27.82 -4.36
CA VAL A 53 -7.12 28.79 -5.45
C VAL A 53 -8.44 29.52 -5.77
N THR A 54 -9.57 28.82 -5.68
CA THR A 54 -10.87 29.36 -6.11
C THR A 54 -11.61 30.11 -5.00
N ARG A 55 -11.43 29.72 -3.73
CA ARG A 55 -12.18 30.33 -2.61
C ARG A 55 -11.46 31.55 -2.06
N THR A 56 -12.23 32.62 -1.88
CA THR A 56 -11.77 33.88 -1.27
C THR A 56 -11.62 33.74 0.25
N LYS A 57 -10.86 34.64 0.89
CA LYS A 57 -10.45 34.57 2.31
C LYS A 57 -11.61 34.46 3.31
N PHE A 58 -12.80 34.92 2.95
CA PHE A 58 -13.99 34.92 3.82
C PHE A 58 -14.81 33.62 3.73
N GLU A 59 -14.58 32.81 2.71
CA GLU A 59 -15.32 31.56 2.44
C GLU A 59 -14.51 30.30 2.77
N ARG A 60 -13.23 30.46 3.17
CA ARG A 60 -12.34 29.33 3.54
C ARG A 60 -12.59 28.89 4.97
N SER A 61 -12.87 27.60 5.13
CA SER A 61 -12.92 26.94 6.43
C SER A 61 -11.71 26.04 6.59
N LEU A 62 -10.79 26.44 7.47
CA LEU A 62 -9.53 25.74 7.72
C LEU A 62 -9.77 24.30 8.21
N THR A 63 -10.83 24.05 8.98
CA THR A 63 -11.15 22.69 9.44
C THR A 63 -11.61 21.78 8.29
N LYS A 64 -12.33 22.27 7.28
CA LYS A 64 -12.67 21.46 6.09
C LYS A 64 -11.43 21.13 5.27
N GLU A 65 -10.54 22.11 5.10
CA GLU A 65 -9.27 21.91 4.41
C GLU A 65 -8.40 20.87 5.11
N LEU A 66 -8.31 20.94 6.44
CA LEU A 66 -7.49 20.03 7.24
C LEU A 66 -8.02 18.58 7.15
N ILE A 67 -9.33 18.39 7.15
CA ILE A 67 -9.94 17.05 7.01
C ILE A 67 -9.60 16.46 5.63
N VAL A 68 -9.76 17.24 4.56
CA VAL A 68 -9.45 16.78 3.20
C VAL A 68 -7.95 16.54 3.04
N ALA A 69 -7.11 17.43 3.59
CA ALA A 69 -5.66 17.27 3.57
C ALA A 69 -5.19 16.03 4.35
N ALA A 70 -5.79 15.75 5.51
CA ALA A 70 -5.50 14.55 6.28
C ALA A 70 -5.88 13.28 5.51
N LEU A 71 -7.07 13.26 4.90
CA LEU A 71 -7.52 12.14 4.07
C LEU A 71 -6.59 11.92 2.86
N ALA A 72 -6.19 13.00 2.19
CA ALA A 72 -5.24 12.97 1.08
C ALA A 72 -3.88 12.40 1.52
N SER A 73 -3.35 12.87 2.66
CA SER A 73 -2.07 12.42 3.20
C SER A 73 -2.08 10.94 3.58
N VAL A 74 -3.14 10.45 4.23
CA VAL A 74 -3.25 9.02 4.59
C VAL A 74 -3.31 8.16 3.33
N THR A 75 -4.09 8.59 2.34
CA THR A 75 -4.25 7.86 1.07
C THR A 75 -2.96 7.84 0.26
N LEU A 76 -2.28 8.99 0.10
CA LEU A 76 -0.99 9.09 -0.58
C LEU A 76 0.13 8.36 0.16
N GLY A 77 0.18 8.43 1.49
CA GLY A 77 1.17 7.72 2.29
C GLY A 77 1.04 6.20 2.14
N THR A 78 -0.20 5.70 2.18
CA THR A 78 -0.48 4.28 1.97
C THR A 78 -0.17 3.86 0.52
N GLY A 79 -0.52 4.68 -0.48
CA GLY A 79 -0.18 4.44 -1.88
C GLY A 79 1.33 4.43 -2.15
N ALA A 80 2.08 5.33 -1.52
CA ALA A 80 3.54 5.39 -1.61
C ALA A 80 4.21 4.16 -0.99
N PHE A 81 3.67 3.64 0.12
CA PHE A 81 4.12 2.38 0.71
C PHE A 81 3.96 1.20 -0.27
N PHE A 82 2.79 1.06 -0.88
CA PHE A 82 2.58 0.02 -1.90
C PHE A 82 3.44 0.20 -3.14
N ALA A 83 3.73 1.45 -3.54
CA ALA A 83 4.65 1.73 -4.65
C ALA A 83 6.10 1.31 -4.32
N MET A 84 6.54 1.46 -3.08
CA MET A 84 7.85 1.01 -2.62
C MET A 84 7.94 -0.53 -2.66
N LEU A 85 6.92 -1.23 -2.17
CA LEU A 85 6.81 -2.69 -2.30
C LEU A 85 6.82 -3.16 -3.77
N ALA A 86 6.17 -2.42 -4.66
CA ALA A 86 6.15 -2.72 -6.09
C ALA A 86 7.50 -2.48 -6.79
N ALA A 87 8.40 -1.68 -6.21
CA ALA A 87 9.75 -1.45 -6.71
C ALA A 87 10.79 -2.47 -6.17
N ASP A 88 10.31 -3.58 -5.58
CA ASP A 88 11.11 -4.57 -4.84
C ASP A 88 11.89 -3.97 -3.65
N LEU A 89 11.51 -2.78 -3.19
CA LEU A 89 12.02 -2.16 -1.98
C LEU A 89 11.20 -2.68 -0.80
N TYR A 90 11.51 -3.89 -0.39
CA TYR A 90 10.97 -4.50 0.83
C TYR A 90 11.52 -3.75 2.05
N VAL A 91 10.64 -3.01 2.72
CA VAL A 91 10.86 -2.37 4.04
C VAL A 91 10.35 -3.28 5.14
#